data_AF-A0A9Q8Y7E8-F1
#
_entry.id   AF-A0A9Q8Y7E8-F1
#
_cell.length_a   1.000
_cell.length_b   1.000
_cell.length_c   1.000
_cell.angle_alpha   90.00
_cell.angle_beta   90.00
_cell.angle_gamma   90.00
#
_symmetry.space_group_name_H-M   'P 1'
#
loop_
_entity.id
_entity.type
_entity.pdbx_description
1 polymer ?
#
loop_
_entity_poly.entity_id
_entity_poly.type
_entity_poly.pdbx_seq_one_letter_code
_entity_poly.pdbx_strand_id
1 'polypeptide(L)'
;MTDPQNELKLSAFKFHEQAVRASVGGKPLALDVLELGGEILVVLTWLGNSERGLRKPEYVLPLSAVAHQALSNDQDAKYKWAIGAPLPQSLFDGSASRQFRRQFGVKSGPALTLPLKPPHH
;
A
#
# COMPACT_ATOMS: atom_id res chain seq x y z
N MET A 1 8.62 30.97 11.08
CA MET A 1 9.37 30.03 10.22
C MET A 1 8.44 28.88 9.92
N THR A 2 7.68 28.98 8.84
CA THR A 2 6.78 27.93 8.36
C THR A 2 7.61 26.99 7.49
N ASP A 3 7.72 25.73 7.91
CA ASP A 3 8.50 24.70 7.23
C ASP A 3 7.85 24.37 5.88
N PRO A 4 8.49 24.66 4.73
CA PRO A 4 7.94 24.33 3.41
C PRO A 4 7.94 22.82 3.14
N GLN A 5 8.53 21.99 4.01
CA GLN A 5 8.50 20.54 3.90
C GLN A 5 7.17 19.90 4.34
N ASN A 6 6.34 20.63 5.10
CA ASN A 6 5.03 20.14 5.54
C ASN A 6 3.91 20.44 4.52
N GLU A 7 4.23 21.20 3.46
CA GLU A 7 3.36 21.51 2.32
C GLU A 7 3.66 20.61 1.11
N LEU A 8 4.11 19.37 1.33
CA LEU A 8 3.76 18.28 0.43
C LEU A 8 2.23 18.11 0.54
N LYS A 9 1.55 19.05 -0.10
CA LYS A 9 0.12 19.18 -0.20
C LYS A 9 -0.45 17.77 -0.36
N LEU A 10 -1.44 17.50 0.46
CA LEU A 10 -2.51 16.52 0.29
C LEU A 10 -3.24 16.63 -1.08
N SER A 11 -2.64 17.29 -2.08
CA SER A 11 -3.11 17.39 -3.44
C SER A 11 -2.95 16.03 -4.12
N ALA A 12 -4.02 15.26 -4.00
CA ALA A 12 -4.43 14.13 -4.82
C ALA A 12 -3.59 12.86 -4.68
N PHE A 13 -3.51 12.32 -3.47
CA PHE A 13 -3.38 10.86 -3.38
C PHE A 13 -4.76 10.23 -3.45
N LYS A 14 -4.89 9.08 -4.11
CA LYS A 14 -6.11 8.27 -4.05
C LYS A 14 -5.85 7.03 -3.23
N PHE A 15 -6.77 6.75 -2.32
CA PHE A 15 -6.75 5.51 -1.56
C PHE A 15 -7.76 4.53 -2.17
N HIS A 16 -7.31 3.33 -2.48
CA HIS A 16 -8.18 2.24 -2.90
C HIS A 16 -8.05 1.10 -1.90
N GLU A 17 -9.10 0.88 -1.12
CA GLU A 17 -9.16 -0.19 -0.14
C GLU A 17 -9.31 -1.54 -0.85
N GLN A 18 -8.51 -2.53 -0.45
CA GLN A 18 -8.60 -3.92 -0.94
C GLN A 18 -8.60 -4.07 -2.48
N ALA A 19 -7.97 -3.14 -3.20
CA ALA A 19 -8.04 -3.05 -4.66
C ALA A 19 -7.07 -3.96 -5.41
N VAL A 20 -6.11 -4.59 -4.71
CA VAL A 20 -5.15 -5.54 -5.30
C VAL A 20 -5.40 -6.93 -4.75
N ARG A 21 -5.54 -7.93 -5.61
CA ARG A 21 -5.52 -9.34 -5.20
C ARG A 21 -4.11 -9.90 -5.34
N ALA A 22 -3.59 -10.53 -4.29
CA ALA A 22 -2.29 -11.20 -4.29
C ALA A 22 -2.38 -12.57 -3.63
N SER A 23 -1.40 -13.44 -3.88
CA SER A 23 -1.19 -14.67 -3.11
C SER A 23 -0.03 -14.45 -2.14
N VAL A 24 -0.28 -14.56 -0.84
CA VAL A 24 0.73 -14.38 0.22
C VAL A 24 0.86 -15.68 0.99
N GLY A 25 2.05 -16.30 0.95
CA GLY A 25 2.27 -17.61 1.58
C GLY A 25 1.28 -18.69 1.11
N GLY A 26 0.84 -18.61 -0.15
CA GLY A 26 -0.15 -19.53 -0.74
C GLY A 26 -1.61 -19.20 -0.44
N LYS A 27 -1.90 -18.12 0.29
CA LYS A 27 -3.28 -17.69 0.61
C LYS A 27 -3.66 -16.45 -0.19
N PRO A 28 -4.87 -16.38 -0.75
CA PRO A 28 -5.35 -15.16 -1.40
C PRO A 28 -5.53 -14.06 -0.34
N LEU A 29 -5.01 -12.87 -0.63
CA LEU A 29 -5.13 -11.68 0.20
C LEU A 29 -5.51 -10.48 -0.68
N ALA A 30 -6.35 -9.59 -0.14
CA ALA A 30 -6.66 -8.31 -0.75
C ALA A 30 -5.81 -7.22 -0.06
N LEU A 31 -5.17 -6.37 -0.85
CA LEU A 31 -4.25 -5.34 -0.39
C LEU A 31 -4.74 -3.96 -0.77
N ASP A 32 -4.46 -2.99 0.10
CA ASP A 32 -4.77 -1.59 -0.12
C ASP A 32 -3.76 -0.94 -1.07
N VAL A 33 -4.19 0.13 -1.73
CA VAL A 33 -3.38 0.88 -2.69
C VAL A 33 -3.42 2.38 -2.39
N LEU A 34 -2.27 3.01 -2.56
CA LEU A 34 -2.08 4.45 -2.60
C LEU A 34 -1.62 4.84 -4.00
N GLU A 35 -2.42 5.62 -4.72
CA GLU A 35 -1.98 6.29 -5.94
C GLU A 35 -1.39 7.65 -5.57
N LEU A 36 -0.12 7.87 -5.88
CA LEU A 36 0.64 9.06 -5.53
C LEU A 36 1.46 9.54 -6.71
N GLY A 37 1.14 10.71 -7.26
CA GLY A 37 1.88 11.28 -8.40
C GLY A 37 1.92 10.37 -9.64
N GLY A 38 0.89 9.54 -9.84
CA GLY A 38 0.81 8.55 -10.91
C GLY A 38 1.49 7.20 -10.60
N GLU A 39 2.18 7.07 -9.47
CA GLU A 39 2.72 5.79 -9.00
C GLU A 39 1.66 5.03 -8.19
N ILE A 40 1.50 3.74 -8.47
CA ILE A 40 0.61 2.83 -7.74
C ILE A 40 1.44 2.11 -6.67
N LEU A 41 1.18 2.42 -5.40
CA LEU A 41 1.87 1.86 -4.26
C LEU A 41 0.94 0.90 -3.51
N VAL A 42 1.26 -0.40 -3.55
CA VAL A 42 0.54 -1.42 -2.77
C VAL A 42 1.02 -1.38 -1.33
N VAL A 43 0.11 -1.23 -0.37
CA VAL A 43 0.47 -1.20 1.05
C VAL A 43 0.63 -2.62 1.57
N LEU A 44 1.82 -2.95 2.05
CA LEU A 44 2.12 -4.27 2.63
C LEU A 44 1.85 -4.30 4.13
N THR A 45 2.20 -3.22 4.83
CA THR A 45 2.09 -3.14 6.29
C THR A 45 1.61 -1.75 6.69
N TRP A 46 0.65 -1.71 7.60
CA TRP A 46 0.17 -0.49 8.25
C TRP A 46 0.78 -0.37 9.65
N LEU A 47 1.30 0.81 9.97
CA LEU A 47 1.61 1.19 11.34
C LEU A 47 0.46 2.01 11.91
N GLY A 48 -0.31 1.40 12.81
CA GLY A 48 -1.43 2.04 13.50
C GLY A 48 -1.00 2.80 14.76
N ASN A 49 -1.67 3.91 15.03
CA ASN A 49 -1.69 4.60 16.31
C ASN A 49 -3.15 4.65 16.80
N SER A 50 -3.50 3.69 17.66
CA SER A 50 -4.84 3.51 18.19
C SER A 50 -5.32 4.69 19.03
N GLU A 51 -4.42 5.31 19.80
CA GLU A 51 -4.72 6.46 20.66
C GLU A 51 -5.21 7.67 19.85
N ARG A 52 -4.66 7.83 18.64
CA ARG A 52 -5.02 8.93 17.74
C ARG A 52 -6.05 8.54 16.68
N GLY A 53 -6.42 7.26 16.58
CA GLY A 53 -7.30 6.78 15.52
C GLY A 53 -6.70 6.93 14.12
N LEU A 54 -5.37 6.87 14.00
CA LEU A 54 -4.64 7.08 12.75
C LEU A 54 -3.80 5.85 12.37
N ARG A 55 -3.52 5.68 11.09
CA ARG A 55 -2.57 4.71 10.55
C ARG A 55 -1.70 5.36 9.49
N LYS A 56 -0.49 4.85 9.30
CA LYS A 56 0.38 5.22 8.18
C LYS A 56 0.94 3.97 7.50
N PRO A 57 1.18 3.99 6.19
CA PRO A 57 1.83 2.86 5.53
C PRO A 57 3.28 2.77 6.05
N GLU A 58 3.68 1.59 6.53
CA GLU A 58 5.07 1.35 6.96
C GLU A 58 5.93 0.87 5.79
N TYR A 59 5.43 -0.13 5.06
CA TYR A 59 6.07 -0.69 3.88
C TYR A 59 5.11 -0.69 2.71
N VAL A 60 5.62 -0.27 1.55
CA VAL A 60 4.90 -0.25 0.29
C VAL A 60 5.69 -0.95 -0.80
N LEU A 61 4.95 -1.55 -1.72
CA LEU A 61 5.45 -2.18 -2.92
C LEU A 61 4.95 -1.40 -4.13
N PRO A 62 5.82 -0.71 -4.88
CA PRO A 62 5.43 -0.16 -6.17
C PRO A 62 4.91 -1.29 -7.06
N LEU A 63 3.70 -1.13 -7.60
CA LEU A 63 3.09 -2.17 -8.44
C LEU A 63 3.95 -2.45 -9.69
N SER A 64 4.65 -1.44 -10.19
CA SER A 64 5.62 -1.53 -11.29
C SER A 64 6.84 -2.41 -10.99
N ALA A 65 7.15 -2.65 -9.71
CA ALA A 65 8.28 -3.50 -9.30
C ALA A 65 7.96 -5.00 -9.36
N VAL A 66 6.70 -5.38 -9.61
CA VAL A 66 6.25 -6.77 -9.66
C VAL A 66 5.40 -7.05 -10.90
N ALA A 67 5.47 -8.30 -11.36
CA ALA A 67 4.58 -8.78 -12.40
C ALA A 67 3.13 -8.75 -11.91
N HIS A 68 2.32 -7.92 -12.55
CA HIS A 68 0.92 -7.71 -12.21
C HIS A 68 0.07 -7.68 -13.48
N GLN A 69 -1.24 -7.84 -13.29
CA GLN A 69 -2.27 -7.70 -14.32
C GLN A 69 -3.25 -6.63 -13.88
N ALA A 70 -3.60 -5.73 -14.79
CA ALA A 70 -4.77 -4.88 -14.61
C ALA A 70 -6.02 -5.74 -14.86
N LEU A 71 -6.95 -5.74 -13.90
CA LEU A 71 -8.19 -6.53 -13.97
C LEU A 71 -9.37 -5.71 -14.49
N SER A 72 -9.41 -4.43 -14.15
CA SER A 72 -10.49 -3.54 -14.56
C SER A 72 -10.01 -2.09 -14.63
N ASN A 73 -10.56 -1.36 -15.61
CA ASN A 73 -10.44 0.10 -15.70
C ASN A 73 -11.64 0.81 -15.06
N ASP A 74 -12.63 0.06 -14.60
CA ASP A 74 -13.80 0.60 -13.90
C ASP A 74 -13.39 1.13 -12.52
N GLN A 75 -13.88 2.32 -12.18
CA GLN A 75 -13.61 2.94 -10.89
C GLN A 75 -14.26 2.18 -9.74
N ASP A 76 -15.39 1.51 -10.00
CA ASP A 76 -16.20 0.80 -9.00
C ASP A 76 -15.86 -0.69 -8.88
N ALA A 77 -14.90 -1.18 -9.68
CA ALA A 77 -14.48 -2.57 -9.59
C ALA A 77 -13.80 -2.87 -8.25
N LYS A 78 -14.27 -3.95 -7.58
CA LYS A 78 -13.72 -4.41 -6.30
C LYS A 78 -12.21 -4.66 -6.35
N TYR A 79 -11.72 -5.26 -7.43
CA TYR A 79 -10.28 -5.46 -7.66
C TYR A 79 -9.88 -4.78 -8.96
N LYS A 80 -8.89 -3.89 -8.87
CA LYS A 80 -8.33 -3.18 -10.01
C LYS A 80 -7.09 -3.87 -10.55
N TRP A 81 -6.32 -4.53 -9.68
CA TRP A 81 -5.08 -5.23 -10.07
C TRP A 81 -4.97 -6.61 -9.41
N ALA A 82 -4.20 -7.48 -10.05
CA ALA A 82 -3.76 -8.76 -9.52
C ALA A 82 -2.25 -8.90 -9.59
N ILE A 83 -1.61 -9.29 -8.49
CA ILE A 83 -0.19 -9.67 -8.49
C ILE A 83 -0.13 -11.17 -8.79
N GLY A 84 0.47 -11.52 -9.92
CA GLY A 84 0.51 -12.90 -10.42
C GLY A 84 1.53 -13.78 -9.69
N ALA A 85 2.61 -13.18 -9.20
CA ALA A 85 3.64 -13.90 -8.45
C ALA A 85 3.27 -14.01 -6.96
N PRO A 86 3.47 -15.18 -6.32
CA PRO A 86 3.26 -15.30 -4.89
C PRO A 86 4.26 -14.44 -4.13
N LEU A 87 3.74 -13.62 -3.21
CA LEU A 87 4.55 -12.83 -2.30
C LEU A 87 4.89 -13.63 -1.03
N PRO A 88 6.14 -13.57 -0.56
CA PRO A 88 6.51 -14.19 0.71
C PRO A 88 5.75 -13.57 1.89
N GLN A 89 5.27 -14.41 2.81
CA GLN A 89 4.61 -13.97 4.04
C GLN A 89 5.52 -13.06 4.90
N SER A 90 6.84 -13.28 4.83
CA SER A 90 7.84 -12.49 5.57
C SER A 90 7.83 -11.00 5.24
N LEU A 91 7.30 -10.61 4.07
CA LEU A 91 7.12 -9.21 3.70
C LEU A 91 6.04 -8.51 4.53
N PHE A 92 5.14 -9.25 5.14
CA PHE A 92 3.94 -8.74 5.83
C PHE A 92 4.02 -8.88 7.35
N ASP A 93 4.72 -9.89 7.86
CA ASP A 93 4.81 -10.20 9.30
C ASP A 93 6.01 -9.54 10.01
N GLY A 94 6.80 -8.76 9.28
CA GLY A 94 7.96 -8.04 9.82
C GLY A 94 9.26 -8.86 9.87
N SER A 95 9.24 -10.17 9.58
CA SER A 95 10.42 -11.05 9.65
C SER A 95 11.42 -10.86 8.51
N ALA A 96 11.00 -10.29 7.37
CA ALA A 96 11.89 -10.03 6.25
C ALA A 96 12.98 -9.01 6.61
N SER A 97 14.24 -9.33 6.29
CA SER A 97 15.34 -8.37 6.40
C SER A 97 15.19 -7.22 5.39
N ARG A 98 15.84 -6.08 5.66
CA ARG A 98 15.87 -4.95 4.73
C ARG A 98 16.40 -5.34 3.34
N GLN A 99 17.41 -6.22 3.29
CA GLN A 99 17.98 -6.70 2.03
C GLN A 99 16.98 -7.54 1.24
N PHE A 100 16.25 -8.44 1.91
CA PHE A 100 15.21 -9.25 1.30
C PHE A 100 14.08 -8.40 0.73
N ARG A 101 13.59 -7.42 1.52
CA ARG A 101 12.55 -6.46 1.06
C ARG A 101 12.96 -5.73 -0.22
N ARG A 102 14.22 -5.31 -0.33
CA ARG A 102 14.74 -4.62 -1.52
C ARG A 102 14.72 -5.47 -2.79
N GLN A 103 14.85 -6.80 -2.69
CA GLN A 103 14.78 -7.69 -3.85
C GLN A 103 13.41 -7.67 -4.52
N PHE A 104 12.35 -7.38 -3.76
CA PHE A 104 10.99 -7.19 -4.25
C PHE A 104 10.67 -5.73 -4.61
N GLY A 105 11.65 -4.82 -4.51
CA GLY A 105 11.42 -3.39 -4.72
C GLY A 105 10.61 -2.72 -3.59
N VAL A 106 10.47 -3.37 -2.43
CA VAL A 106 9.75 -2.82 -1.28
C VAL A 106 10.50 -1.60 -0.73
N LYS A 107 9.75 -0.54 -0.46
CA LYS A 107 10.24 0.74 0.07
C LYS A 107 9.51 1.07 1.36
N SER A 108 10.05 2.04 2.10
CA SER A 108 9.32 2.66 3.21
C SER A 108 8.08 3.36 2.66
N GLY A 109 6.99 3.31 3.42
CA GLY A 109 5.76 3.98 3.07
C GLY A 109 5.93 5.50 3.02
N PRO A 110 5.11 6.19 2.20
CA PRO A 110 5.09 7.64 2.16
C PRO A 110 4.70 8.22 3.53
N ALA A 111 5.08 9.48 3.79
CA ALA A 111 4.70 10.21 5.00
C ALA A 111 3.22 10.64 4.98
N LEU A 112 2.32 9.69 4.73
CA LEU A 112 0.88 9.86 4.71
C LEU A 112 0.28 9.30 5.99
N THR A 113 -0.65 10.06 6.56
CA THR A 113 -1.42 9.61 7.70
C THR A 113 -2.89 9.53 7.30
N LEU A 114 -3.48 8.37 7.54
CA LEU A 114 -4.85 8.03 7.20
C LEU A 114 -5.62 7.70 8.48
N PRO A 115 -6.94 7.87 8.51
CA PRO A 115 -7.74 7.36 9.62
C PRO A 115 -7.65 5.82 9.68
N LEU A 116 -7.64 5.26 10.90
CA LEU A 116 -7.54 3.82 11.16
C LEU A 116 -8.69 3.02 10.53
N LYS A 117 -9.84 3.69 10.32
CA LYS A 117 -10.96 3.29 9.47
C LYS A 117 -11.56 4.57 8.85
N PRO A 118 -11.98 4.59 7.58
CA PRO A 118 -13.00 5.56 7.20
C PRO A 118 -14.25 5.27 8.07
N PRO A 119 -14.96 6.28 8.59
CA PRO A 119 -16.26 6.04 9.21
C PRO A 119 -17.17 5.42 8.13
N HIS A 120 -17.44 4.12 8.25
CA HIS A 120 -18.63 3.55 7.64
C HIS A 120 -19.81 4.18 8.36
N HIS A 121 -20.55 5.02 7.65
CA HIS A 121 -21.78 5.64 8.11
C HIS A 121 -22.98 4.86 7.57
#